data_AF-A0A1V4RM38-F1
#
_entry.id   AF-A0A1V4RM38-F1
#
_cell.length_a   1.000
_cell.length_b   1.000
_cell.length_c   1.000
_cell.angle_alpha   90.00
_cell.angle_beta   90.00
_cell.angle_gamma   90.00
#
_symmetry.space_group_name_H-M   'P 1'
#
loop_
_entity.id
_entity.type
_entity.pdbx_description
1 polymer ?
#
loop_
_entity_poly.entity_id
_entity_poly.type
_entity_poly.pdbx_seq_one_letter_code
_entity_poly.pdbx_strand_id
1 'polypeptide(L)' 'MATVSYSAKEIDCKIVYAGPGLSGKTTNVKYIHGQVASDSRGKLISLAAGND' A
#
# COMPACT_ATOMS: atom_id res chain seq x y z
N MET A 1 3.48 12.56 -2.27
CA MET A 1 4.52 13.37 -1.63
C MET A 1 5.28 12.46 -0.68
N ALA A 2 6.61 12.55 -0.67
CA ALA A 2 7.44 11.77 0.23
C ALA A 2 7.63 12.53 1.55
N THR A 3 7.63 11.81 2.67
CA THR A 3 7.96 12.37 4.00
C THR A 3 9.26 11.77 4.50
N VAL A 4 10.10 12.57 5.15
CA VAL A 4 11.40 12.12 5.67
C VAL A 4 11.29 11.91 7.17
N SER A 5 11.45 10.67 7.62
CA SER A 5 11.49 10.31 9.03
C SER A 5 12.93 10.25 9.51
N TYR A 6 13.40 11.32 10.16
CA TYR A 6 14.78 11.39 10.67
C TYR A 6 15.06 10.43 11.82
N SER A 7 14.06 10.18 12.68
CA SER A 7 14.18 9.23 13.79
C SER A 7 14.34 7.79 13.31
N ALA A 8 13.60 7.40 12.26
CA ALA A 8 13.72 6.08 11.65
C ALA A 8 14.87 6.00 10.62
N LYS A 9 15.37 7.13 10.13
CA LYS A 9 16.30 7.25 8.99
C LYS A 9 15.70 6.67 7.69
N GLU A 10 14.42 6.95 7.46
CA GLU A 10 13.65 6.42 6.33
C GLU A 10 12.97 7.55 5.53
N ILE A 11 12.68 7.25 4.26
CA ILE A 11 11.89 8.12 3.37
C ILE A 11 10.60 7.39 3.01
N ASP A 12 9.48 7.88 3.50
CA ASP A 12 8.17 7.29 3.27
C ASP A 12 7.58 7.83 1.97
N CYS A 13 7.35 6.92 1.01
CA CYS A 13 6.76 7.25 -0.27
C CYS A 13 5.31 6.78 -0.36
N LYS A 14 4.39 7.69 -0.68
CA LYS A 14 2.99 7.36 -0.93
C LYS A 14 2.74 7.13 -2.42
N ILE A 15 2.47 5.87 -2.79
CA ILE A 15 2.06 5.47 -4.15
C ILE A 15 0.54 5.31 -4.17
N VAL A 16 -0.12 5.93 -5.16
CA VAL A 16 -1.57 5.88 -5.33
C VAL A 16 -1.90 5.16 -6.62
N TYR A 17 -2.60 4.03 -6.53
CA TYR A 17 -3.23 3.38 -7.68
C TYR A 17 -4.55 4.09 -7.99
N ALA A 18 -4.60 4.85 -9.08
CA ALA A 18 -5.80 5.54 -9.55
C ALA A 18 -6.36 4.87 -10.81
N GLY A 19 -7.68 4.84 -10.95
CA GLY A 19 -8.37 4.24 -12.09
C GLY A 19 -9.83 3.94 -11.81
N PRO A 20 -10.63 3.61 -12.84
CA PRO A 20 -12.07 3.35 -12.71
C PRO A 20 -12.39 2.13 -11.84
N GLY A 21 -13.66 1.94 -11.48
CA GLY A 21 -14.11 0.73 -10.79
C GLY A 21 -13.66 -0.54 -11.53
N LEU A 22 -13.30 -1.59 -10.77
CA LEU A 22 -12.84 -2.88 -11.30
C LEU A 22 -11.55 -2.84 -12.17
N SER A 23 -10.83 -1.72 -12.23
CA SER A 23 -9.58 -1.59 -13.00
C SER A 23 -8.36 -2.35 -12.44
N GLY A 24 -8.54 -3.32 -11.54
CA GLY A 24 -7.45 -4.15 -11.01
C GLY A 24 -6.56 -3.53 -9.91
N LYS A 25 -6.86 -2.33 -9.40
CA LYS A 25 -6.06 -1.66 -8.36
C LYS A 25 -5.80 -2.55 -7.13
N THR A 26 -6.87 -3.15 -6.61
CA THR A 26 -6.82 -4.04 -5.45
C THR A 26 -5.99 -5.29 -5.73
N THR A 27 -6.13 -5.87 -6.93
CA THR A 27 -5.34 -7.03 -7.36
C THR A 27 -3.85 -6.70 -7.38
N ASN A 28 -3.50 -5.50 -7.88
CA ASN A 28 -2.10 -5.10 -7.97
C ASN A 28 -1.43 -4.97 -6.60
N VAL A 29 -2.09 -4.31 -5.63
CA VAL A 29 -1.55 -4.17 -4.27
C VAL A 29 -1.44 -5.54 -3.57
N LYS A 30 -2.43 -6.43 -3.74
CA LYS A 30 -2.39 -7.79 -3.20
C LYS A 30 -1.24 -8.62 -3.79
N TYR A 31 -1.02 -8.52 -5.10
CA TYR A 31 0.06 -9.22 -5.78
C TYR A 31 1.43 -8.75 -5.26
N ILE A 32 1.67 -7.43 -5.22
CA ILE A 32 2.93 -6.88 -4.72
C ILE A 32 3.15 -7.29 -3.26
N HIS A 33 2.13 -7.19 -2.40
CA HIS A 33 2.21 -7.64 -1.00
C HIS A 33 2.58 -9.13 -0.89
N GLY A 34 2.04 -9.99 -1.76
CA GLY A 34 2.41 -11.40 -1.80
C GLY A 34 3.89 -11.67 -2.14
N GLN A 35 4.50 -10.80 -2.94
CA GLN A 35 5.87 -10.96 -3.44
C GLN A 35 6.95 -10.34 -2.53
N VAL A 36 6.59 -9.47 -1.57
CA VAL A 36 7.55 -8.88 -0.63
C VAL A 36 7.97 -9.92 0.41
N ALA A 37 9.27 -10.00 0.70
CA ALA A 37 9.83 -10.90 1.71
C ALA A 37 9.15 -10.70 3.08
N SER A 38 8.92 -11.79 3.82
CA SER A 38 8.20 -11.77 5.09
C SER A 38 8.73 -10.74 6.09
N ASP A 39 10.06 -10.61 6.14
CA ASP A 39 10.76 -9.83 7.16
C ASP A 39 10.67 -8.32 6.91
N SER A 40 10.40 -7.91 5.67
CA SER A 40 10.23 -6.52 5.26
C SER A 40 8.78 -6.17 4.90
N ARG A 41 7.86 -7.14 5.02
CA ARG A 41 6.46 -6.97 4.64
C ARG A 41 5.60 -6.46 5.79
N GLY A 42 5.11 -5.23 5.66
CA GLY A 42 4.11 -4.66 6.57
C GLY A 42 2.72 -5.30 6.47
N LYS A 43 1.83 -4.92 7.38
CA LYS A 43 0.43 -5.35 7.39
C LYS A 43 -0.34 -4.70 6.23
N LEU A 44 -1.03 -5.52 5.42
CA LEU A 44 -1.98 -5.01 4.44
C LEU A 44 -3.27 -4.59 5.14
N ILE A 45 -3.65 -3.31 5.00
CA ILE A 45 -4.89 -2.77 5.55
C ILE A 45 -5.84 -2.49 4.39
N SER A 46 -7.06 -3.03 4.47
CA SER A 46 -8.12 -2.81 3.50
C SER A 46 -9.29 -2.15 4.21
N LEU A 47 -9.58 -0.89 3.86
CA LEU A 47 -10.80 -0.22 4.28
C LEU A 47 -11.86 -0.47 3.19
N ALA A 48 -12.75 -1.43 3.43
CA ALA A 48 -13.91 -1.63 2.55
C ALA A 48 -14.95 -0.57 2.91
N ALA A 49 -15.37 0.25 1.94
CA ALA A 49 -16.53 1.10 2.11
C ALA A 49 -17.79 0.22 1.99
N GLY A 50 -18.35 -0.18 3.14
CA GLY A 50 -19.56 -0.98 3.24
C GLY A 50 -19.96 -1.15 4.71
N ASN A 51 -21.01 -0.41 5.11
CA ASN A 51 -21.52 -0.18 6.48
C ASN A 51 -20.54 0.68 7.31
N ASP A 52 -20.60 2.03 7.33
CA ASP A 52 -21.76 2.94 7.43
C ASP A 52 -22.13 3.75 6.17
#